data_AF-A0A354MW34-F1
#
_entry.id   AF-A0A354MW34-F1
#
_cell.length_a   1.000
_cell.length_b   1.000
_cell.length_c   1.000
_cell.angle_alpha   90.00
_cell.angle_beta   90.00
_cell.angle_gamma   90.00
#
_symmetry.space_group_name_H-M   'P 1'
#
loop_
_entity.id
_entity.type
_entity.pdbx_description
1 polymer ?
#
loop_
_entity_poly.entity_id
_entity_poly.type
_entity_poly.pdbx_seq_one_letter_code
_entity_poly.pdbx_strand_id
1 'polypeptide(L)'
;MKKSLKVLSLVRVLVMAVLSLASCSKYNALKSAFEKEGYEENADLESMSQSIKEEMEKDDLAVNLHLLTKKGTLSSALIVEFKSTEDMKKAYDDSATIRGFIEDVSSNEDAKEFQKALEDTGYAKGNCLVLPLTLTRAKEIRDIVKSVK
;
A
#
# COMPACT_ATOMS: atom_id res chain seq x y z
N MET A 1 19.78 -7.65 12.02
CA MET A 1 18.77 -8.64 12.46
C MET A 1 17.60 -8.04 13.24
N LYS A 2 17.80 -7.28 14.34
CA LYS A 2 16.66 -6.69 15.10
C LYS A 2 15.87 -5.57 14.38
N LYS A 3 16.48 -4.87 13.42
CA LYS A 3 15.82 -3.79 12.66
C LYS A 3 15.01 -4.32 11.47
N SER A 4 15.52 -5.33 10.76
CA SER A 4 14.84 -5.98 9.64
C SER A 4 13.60 -6.77 10.07
N LEU A 5 13.65 -7.45 11.22
CA LEU A 5 12.48 -8.17 11.77
C LEU A 5 11.33 -7.23 12.20
N LYS A 6 11.66 -6.02 12.68
CA LYS A 6 10.66 -5.01 13.06
C LYS A 6 9.95 -4.40 11.85
N VAL A 7 10.68 -4.20 10.75
CA VAL A 7 10.10 -3.73 9.49
C VAL A 7 9.16 -4.79 8.91
N LEU A 8 9.55 -6.06 8.92
CA LEU A 8 8.71 -7.18 8.46
C LEU A 8 7.41 -7.32 9.29
N SER A 9 7.50 -7.13 10.62
CA SER A 9 6.33 -7.13 11.50
C SER A 9 5.38 -5.95 11.26
N LEU A 10 5.91 -4.78 10.91
CA LEU A 10 5.10 -3.61 10.54
C LEU A 10 4.39 -3.82 9.21
N VAL A 11 5.05 -4.46 8.23
CA VAL A 11 4.45 -4.86 6.95
C VAL A 11 3.30 -5.84 7.17
N ARG A 12 3.42 -6.81 8.09
CA ARG A 12 2.34 -7.76 8.44
C ARG A 12 1.09 -7.10 9.02
N VAL A 13 1.26 -6.12 9.91
CA VAL A 13 0.13 -5.34 10.46
C VAL A 13 -0.51 -4.47 9.37
N LEU A 14 0.31 -3.89 8.49
CA LEU A 14 -0.14 -3.09 7.34
C LEU A 14 -0.96 -3.93 6.35
N VAL A 15 -0.53 -5.16 6.11
CA VAL A 15 -1.20 -6.13 5.25
C VAL A 15 -2.58 -6.51 5.78
N MET A 16 -2.69 -6.83 7.08
CA MET A 16 -3.99 -7.18 7.67
C MET A 16 -4.95 -5.97 7.71
N ALA A 17 -4.42 -4.75 7.90
CA ALA A 17 -5.22 -3.52 7.88
C ALA A 17 -5.62 -3.06 6.47
N VAL A 18 -4.91 -3.50 5.43
CA VAL A 18 -5.22 -3.17 4.03
C VAL A 18 -6.18 -4.18 3.40
N LEU A 19 -6.12 -5.45 3.81
CA LEU A 19 -7.07 -6.48 3.37
C LEU A 19 -8.51 -6.23 3.84
N SER A 20 -8.71 -5.42 4.87
CA SER A 20 -10.05 -5.07 5.36
C SER A 20 -10.78 -4.04 4.50
N LEU A 21 -10.12 -3.33 3.58
CA LEU A 21 -10.70 -2.13 2.95
C LEU A 21 -10.36 -1.98 1.46
N ALA A 22 -11.23 -2.52 0.62
CA ALA A 22 -11.95 -1.82 -0.46
C ALA A 22 -12.17 -2.73 -1.68
N SER A 23 -13.43 -2.95 -2.06
CA SER A 23 -13.83 -3.64 -3.29
C SER A 23 -13.41 -2.93 -4.59
N CYS A 24 -12.79 -1.75 -4.50
CA CYS A 24 -12.22 -1.01 -5.62
C CYS A 24 -10.85 -0.45 -5.24
N SER A 25 -9.85 -0.80 -6.05
CA SER A 25 -8.50 -0.24 -5.93
C SER A 25 -8.50 1.29 -5.98
N LYS A 26 -7.69 1.91 -5.14
CA LYS A 26 -7.44 3.37 -5.15
C LYS A 26 -6.24 3.76 -6.03
N TYR A 27 -5.57 2.79 -6.65
CA TYR A 27 -4.38 3.05 -7.46
C TYR A 27 -4.64 4.05 -8.59
N ASN A 28 -5.71 3.86 -9.38
CA ASN A 28 -6.00 4.77 -10.50
C ASN A 28 -6.21 6.23 -10.05
N ALA A 29 -6.85 6.43 -8.89
CA ALA A 29 -7.05 7.76 -8.33
C ALA A 29 -5.73 8.39 -7.86
N LEU A 30 -4.84 7.59 -7.26
CA LEU A 30 -3.48 8.01 -6.91
C LEU A 30 -2.69 8.38 -8.16
N LYS A 31 -2.63 7.48 -9.15
CA LYS A 31 -1.94 7.71 -10.42
C LYS A 31 -2.35 9.04 -11.05
N SER A 32 -3.64 9.29 -11.19
CA SER A 32 -4.13 10.56 -11.74
C SER A 32 -3.77 11.79 -10.90
N ALA A 33 -3.67 11.67 -9.57
CA ALA A 33 -3.22 12.78 -8.72
C ALA A 33 -1.72 13.05 -8.88
N PHE A 34 -0.90 11.99 -8.96
CA PHE A 34 0.53 12.10 -9.24
C PHE A 34 0.81 12.67 -10.64
N GLU A 35 0.07 12.24 -11.66
CA GLU A 35 0.22 12.74 -13.04
C GLU A 35 -0.07 14.24 -13.14
N LYS A 36 -1.06 14.76 -12.42
CA LYS A 36 -1.35 16.21 -12.35
C LYS A 36 -0.17 17.02 -11.81
N GLU A 37 0.64 16.41 -10.96
CA GLU A 37 1.82 17.02 -10.35
C GLU A 37 3.12 16.73 -11.13
N GLY A 38 3.01 16.16 -12.32
CA GLY A 38 4.13 15.92 -13.24
C GLY A 38 4.90 14.63 -13.02
N TYR A 39 4.33 13.68 -12.27
CA TYR A 39 4.89 12.32 -12.15
C TYR A 39 4.42 11.44 -13.31
N GLU A 40 5.25 10.48 -13.68
CA GLU A 40 4.93 9.47 -14.69
C GLU A 40 5.29 8.08 -14.16
N GLU A 41 4.53 7.06 -14.59
CA GLU A 41 4.83 5.68 -14.24
C GLU A 41 6.12 5.24 -14.94
N ASN A 42 7.10 4.82 -14.15
CA ASN A 42 8.41 4.40 -14.63
C ASN A 42 8.47 2.87 -14.73
N ALA A 43 8.70 2.37 -15.94
CA ALA A 43 8.82 0.95 -16.24
C ALA A 43 10.17 0.34 -15.80
N ASP A 44 11.18 1.14 -15.45
CA ASP A 44 12.52 0.67 -15.03
C ASP A 44 12.54 0.01 -13.63
N LEU A 45 11.37 -0.40 -13.13
CA LEU A 45 11.16 -1.05 -11.84
C LEU A 45 11.69 -2.50 -11.79
N GLU A 46 12.05 -3.13 -12.90
CA GLU A 46 12.19 -4.60 -12.98
C GLU A 46 13.08 -5.18 -11.87
N SER A 47 14.28 -4.62 -11.64
CA SER A 47 15.21 -5.19 -10.65
C SER A 47 14.78 -5.00 -9.18
N MET A 48 14.30 -3.81 -8.80
CA MET A 48 13.85 -3.55 -7.42
C MET A 48 12.46 -4.15 -7.13
N SER A 49 11.59 -4.17 -8.14
CA SER A 49 10.24 -4.72 -8.01
C SER A 49 10.27 -6.23 -7.81
N GLN A 50 11.22 -6.93 -8.41
CA GLN A 50 11.29 -8.39 -8.33
C GLN A 50 11.69 -8.86 -6.93
N SER A 51 12.68 -8.24 -6.28
CA SER A 51 13.04 -8.60 -4.89
C SER A 51 11.94 -8.27 -3.88
N ILE A 52 11.25 -7.12 -4.05
CA ILE A 52 10.13 -6.75 -3.17
C ILE A 52 8.95 -7.70 -3.40
N LYS A 53 8.62 -8.02 -4.66
CA LYS A 53 7.58 -9.00 -4.98
C LYS A 53 7.91 -10.38 -4.42
N GLU A 54 9.13 -10.88 -4.62
CA GLU A 54 9.55 -12.19 -4.09
C GLU A 54 9.51 -12.25 -2.57
N GLU A 55 9.80 -11.15 -1.87
CA GLU A 55 9.70 -11.10 -0.41
C GLU A 55 8.24 -11.06 0.07
N MET A 56 7.36 -10.38 -0.65
CA MET A 56 5.93 -10.31 -0.33
C MET A 56 5.15 -11.58 -0.74
N GLU A 57 5.53 -12.24 -1.84
CA GLU A 57 4.99 -13.53 -2.27
C GLU A 57 5.35 -14.66 -1.28
N LYS A 58 6.52 -14.60 -0.64
CA LYS A 58 6.89 -15.54 0.43
C LYS A 58 6.00 -15.46 1.65
N ASP A 59 5.31 -14.34 1.84
CA ASP A 59 4.35 -14.11 2.92
C ASP A 59 2.88 -14.30 2.43
N ASP A 60 2.66 -14.92 1.26
CA ASP A 60 1.35 -15.13 0.60
C ASP A 60 0.60 -13.83 0.25
N LEU A 61 1.32 -12.74 -0.01
CA LEU A 61 0.74 -11.42 -0.27
C LEU A 61 0.81 -11.07 -1.75
N ALA A 62 -0.35 -11.10 -2.41
CA ALA A 62 -0.47 -10.65 -3.78
C ALA A 62 -0.44 -9.11 -3.84
N VAL A 63 0.61 -8.55 -4.42
CA VAL A 63 0.77 -7.10 -4.60
C VAL A 63 1.10 -6.72 -6.05
N ASN A 64 0.67 -5.54 -6.47
CA ASN A 64 1.24 -4.81 -7.58
C ASN A 64 2.16 -3.71 -7.04
N LEU A 65 3.26 -3.45 -7.77
CA LEU A 65 4.20 -2.38 -7.47
C LEU A 65 4.17 -1.37 -8.61
N HIS A 66 4.02 -0.09 -8.27
CA HIS A 66 4.02 1.02 -9.23
C HIS A 66 5.02 2.09 -8.79
N LEU A 67 5.98 2.41 -9.65
CA LEU A 67 6.96 3.46 -9.41
C LEU A 67 6.55 4.67 -10.22
N LEU A 68 6.37 5.79 -9.53
CA LEU A 68 6.12 7.07 -10.17
C LEU A 68 7.34 7.96 -9.95
N THR A 69 7.83 8.59 -11.02
CA THR A 69 8.96 9.52 -10.98
C THR A 69 8.57 10.85 -11.60
N LYS A 70 9.04 11.96 -11.03
CA LYS A 70 8.80 13.30 -11.56
C LYS A 70 9.99 13.76 -12.40
N LYS A 71 9.78 13.94 -13.70
CA LYS A 71 10.81 14.33 -14.67
C LYS A 71 11.58 15.56 -14.21
N GLY A 72 12.90 15.55 -14.42
CA GLY A 72 13.78 16.66 -14.02
C GLY A 72 13.99 16.79 -12.50
N THR A 73 13.54 15.83 -11.69
CA THR A 73 13.73 15.81 -10.24
C THR A 73 14.15 14.43 -9.74
N LEU A 74 14.64 14.35 -8.50
CA LEU A 74 14.87 13.09 -7.78
C LEU A 74 13.62 12.60 -7.03
N SER A 75 12.44 13.19 -7.27
CA SER A 75 11.24 12.81 -6.55
C SER A 75 10.64 11.54 -7.15
N SER A 76 10.42 10.55 -6.29
CA SER A 76 9.85 9.26 -6.67
C SER A 76 9.03 8.64 -5.54
N ALA A 77 7.95 7.98 -5.93
CA ALA A 77 7.03 7.29 -5.03
C ALA A 77 6.85 5.84 -5.51
N LEU A 78 7.02 4.89 -4.60
CA LEU A 78 6.63 3.51 -4.80
C LEU A 78 5.25 3.30 -4.19
N ILE A 79 4.28 2.90 -5.02
CA ILE A 79 2.96 2.49 -4.58
C ILE A 79 2.94 0.96 -4.52
N VAL A 80 2.65 0.43 -3.35
CA VAL A 80 2.37 -0.98 -3.11
C VAL A 80 0.85 -1.12 -3.08
N GLU A 81 0.28 -1.64 -4.16
CA GLU A 81 -1.14 -1.93 -4.27
C GLU A 81 -1.38 -3.39 -3.88
N PHE A 82 -2.13 -3.61 -2.82
CA PHE A 82 -2.50 -4.95 -2.42
C PHE A 82 -3.68 -5.44 -3.27
N LYS A 83 -3.52 -6.62 -3.87
CA LYS A 83 -4.60 -7.28 -4.60
C LYS A 83 -5.46 -8.06 -3.62
N SER A 84 -6.76 -7.88 -3.71
CA SER A 84 -7.69 -8.95 -3.37
C SER A 84 -7.54 -10.04 -4.44
N THR A 85 -6.95 -11.19 -4.10
CA THR A 85 -6.99 -12.34 -5.02
C THR A 85 -8.41 -12.90 -5.06
N GLU A 86 -8.77 -13.54 -6.17
CA GLU A 86 -10.07 -14.23 -6.26
C GLU A 86 -10.22 -15.28 -5.17
N ASP A 87 -9.13 -15.98 -4.81
CA ASP A 87 -9.12 -16.96 -3.72
C ASP A 87 -9.32 -16.34 -2.35
N MET A 88 -8.75 -15.16 -2.07
CA MET A 88 -8.98 -14.45 -0.81
C MET A 88 -10.40 -13.91 -0.72
N LYS A 89 -10.92 -13.38 -1.82
CA LYS A 89 -12.31 -12.91 -1.89
C LYS A 89 -13.28 -14.08 -1.70
N LYS A 90 -13.02 -15.20 -2.38
CA LYS A 90 -13.79 -16.42 -2.24
C LYS A 90 -13.70 -17.00 -0.82
N ALA A 91 -12.51 -17.04 -0.22
CA ALA A 91 -12.32 -17.49 1.15
C ALA A 91 -13.06 -16.59 2.16
N TYR A 92 -13.08 -15.28 1.93
CA TYR A 92 -13.90 -14.35 2.72
C TYR A 92 -15.40 -14.62 2.52
N ASP A 93 -15.86 -14.69 1.28
CA ASP A 93 -17.28 -14.86 0.95
C ASP A 93 -17.84 -16.22 1.43
N ASP A 94 -17.03 -17.27 1.35
CA ASP A 94 -17.43 -18.66 1.63
C ASP A 94 -17.19 -19.10 3.10
N SER A 95 -16.40 -18.35 3.90
CA SER A 95 -16.06 -18.73 5.28
C SER A 95 -16.56 -17.73 6.33
N ALA A 96 -17.49 -18.18 7.19
CA ALA A 96 -17.96 -17.41 8.33
C ALA A 96 -16.83 -17.10 9.35
N THR A 97 -15.87 -18.01 9.52
CA THR A 97 -14.72 -17.83 10.41
C THR A 97 -13.76 -16.74 9.91
N ILE A 98 -13.49 -16.72 8.59
CA ILE A 98 -12.63 -15.71 7.99
C ILE A 98 -13.31 -14.33 8.06
N ARG A 99 -14.62 -14.26 7.78
CA ARG A 99 -15.40 -13.03 7.99
C ARG A 99 -15.33 -12.54 9.43
N GLY A 100 -15.62 -13.40 10.41
CA GLY A 100 -15.57 -13.03 11.83
C GLY A 100 -14.19 -12.53 12.25
N PHE A 101 -13.12 -13.20 11.81
CA PHE A 101 -11.76 -12.72 12.07
C PHE A 101 -11.48 -11.35 11.44
N ILE A 102 -11.90 -11.11 10.19
CA ILE A 102 -11.75 -9.81 9.54
C ILE A 102 -12.59 -8.75 10.27
N GLU A 103 -13.80 -9.06 10.71
CA GLU A 103 -14.65 -8.17 11.49
C GLU A 103 -14.01 -7.81 12.84
N ASP A 104 -13.42 -8.79 13.54
CA ASP A 104 -12.72 -8.58 14.81
C ASP A 104 -11.49 -7.67 14.64
N VAL A 105 -10.70 -7.88 13.59
CA VAL A 105 -9.53 -7.04 13.28
C VAL A 105 -9.96 -5.65 12.82
N SER A 106 -10.99 -5.56 11.98
CA SER A 106 -11.50 -4.29 11.44
C SER A 106 -12.23 -3.46 12.49
N SER A 107 -12.77 -4.11 13.53
CA SER A 107 -13.42 -3.45 14.66
C SER A 107 -12.45 -3.08 15.78
N ASN A 108 -11.21 -3.61 15.76
CA ASN A 108 -10.16 -3.27 16.71
C ASN A 108 -9.74 -1.79 16.56
N GLU A 109 -9.87 -1.03 17.65
CA GLU A 109 -9.58 0.41 17.65
C GLU A 109 -8.10 0.73 17.38
N ASP A 110 -7.15 -0.05 17.90
CA ASP A 110 -5.71 0.17 17.65
C ASP A 110 -5.37 -0.03 16.16
N ALA A 111 -6.00 -1.03 15.51
CA ALA A 111 -5.83 -1.29 14.09
C ALA A 111 -6.41 -0.14 13.23
N LYS A 112 -7.60 0.35 13.59
CA LYS A 112 -8.22 1.53 12.94
C LYS A 112 -7.38 2.78 13.14
N GLU A 113 -6.88 3.03 14.35
CA GLU A 113 -6.04 4.19 14.65
C GLU A 113 -4.73 4.14 13.87
N PHE A 114 -4.10 2.97 13.77
CA PHE A 114 -2.89 2.79 12.96
C PHE A 114 -3.14 3.07 11.48
N GLN A 115 -4.21 2.51 10.91
CA GLN A 115 -4.57 2.76 9.52
C GLN A 115 -4.90 4.23 9.27
N LYS A 116 -5.73 4.82 10.13
CA LYS A 116 -6.08 6.23 10.06
C LYS A 116 -4.84 7.11 10.15
N ALA A 117 -3.89 6.78 11.02
CA ALA A 117 -2.63 7.51 11.10
C ALA A 117 -1.85 7.45 9.79
N LEU A 118 -1.81 6.30 9.10
CA LEU A 118 -1.18 6.18 7.78
C LEU A 118 -1.90 7.01 6.71
N GLU A 119 -3.23 7.02 6.69
CA GLU A 119 -4.01 7.84 5.75
C GLU A 119 -3.86 9.35 6.05
N ASP A 120 -4.01 9.75 7.32
CA ASP A 120 -3.89 11.14 7.79
C ASP A 120 -2.49 11.69 7.56
N THR A 121 -1.46 10.84 7.57
CA THR A 121 -0.08 11.21 7.26
C THR A 121 0.26 11.14 5.77
N GLY A 122 -0.61 10.59 4.92
CA GLY A 122 -0.44 10.52 3.47
C GLY A 122 0.49 9.37 3.02
N TYR A 123 0.60 8.31 3.83
CA TYR A 123 1.34 7.10 3.47
C TYR A 123 0.43 5.97 3.01
N ALA A 124 -0.89 6.09 3.17
CA ALA A 124 -1.85 5.12 2.66
C ALA A 124 -3.07 5.81 2.06
N LYS A 125 -3.74 5.12 1.14
CA LYS A 125 -5.07 5.47 0.66
C LYS A 125 -5.79 4.20 0.22
N GLY A 126 -6.78 3.75 0.98
CA GLY A 126 -7.45 2.47 0.72
C GLY A 126 -6.45 1.31 0.67
N ASN A 127 -6.49 0.51 -0.40
CA ASN A 127 -5.62 -0.66 -0.57
C ASN A 127 -4.18 -0.35 -1.07
N CYS A 128 -3.77 0.91 -1.04
CA CYS A 128 -2.46 1.34 -1.53
C CYS A 128 -1.62 1.94 -0.39
N LEU A 129 -0.43 1.38 -0.18
CA LEU A 129 0.64 2.00 0.61
C LEU A 129 1.54 2.81 -0.34
N VAL A 130 1.89 4.03 0.05
CA VAL A 130 2.71 4.95 -0.75
C VAL A 130 3.99 5.27 0.00
N LEU A 131 5.13 4.89 -0.59
CA LEU A 131 6.46 5.04 -0.02
C LEU A 131 7.25 6.08 -0.81
N PRO A 132 7.54 7.26 -0.23
CA PRO A 132 8.50 8.19 -0.80
C PRO A 132 9.89 7.55 -0.79
N LEU A 133 10.50 7.37 -1.97
CA LEU A 133 11.86 6.81 -2.05
C LEU A 133 12.92 7.88 -1.78
N THR A 134 12.56 9.15 -1.91
CA THR A 134 13.42 10.29 -1.59
C THR A 134 12.84 11.08 -0.41
N LEU A 135 13.43 10.91 0.78
CA LEU A 135 12.90 11.47 2.04
C LEU A 135 12.78 13.01 2.01
N THR A 136 13.66 13.70 1.32
CA THR A 136 13.61 15.17 1.18
C THR A 136 12.41 15.65 0.35
N ARG A 137 11.75 14.76 -0.38
CA ARG A 137 10.52 15.01 -1.16
C ARG A 137 9.29 14.35 -0.55
N ALA A 138 9.41 13.72 0.62
CA ALA A 138 8.32 13.01 1.27
C ALA A 138 7.11 13.90 1.58
N LYS A 139 7.31 15.19 1.88
CA LYS A 139 6.18 16.11 2.10
C LYS A 139 5.33 16.29 0.84
N GLU A 140 5.96 16.55 -0.30
CA GLU A 140 5.27 16.70 -1.59
C GLU A 140 4.42 15.46 -1.89
N ILE A 141 5.02 14.27 -1.80
CA ILE A 141 4.34 13.00 -2.06
C ILE A 141 3.15 12.79 -1.11
N ARG A 142 3.32 13.06 0.19
CA ARG A 142 2.23 12.93 1.18
C ARG A 142 1.09 13.91 0.92
N ASP A 143 1.40 15.14 0.50
CA ASP A 143 0.40 16.14 0.17
C ASP A 143 -0.45 15.69 -1.05
N ILE A 144 0.18 15.04 -2.04
CA ILE A 144 -0.52 14.42 -3.19
C ILE A 144 -1.46 13.31 -2.71
N VAL A 145 -0.97 12.38 -1.89
CA VAL A 145 -1.78 11.26 -1.38
C VAL A 145 -3.01 11.76 -0.61
N LYS A 146 -2.84 12.77 0.24
CA LYS A 146 -3.95 13.38 1.01
C LYS A 146 -4.97 14.10 0.13
N SER A 147 -4.61 14.51 -1.08
CA SER A 147 -5.53 15.16 -2.02
C SER A 147 -6.53 14.18 -2.66
N VAL A 148 -6.23 12.89 -2.63
CA VAL A 148 -7.08 11.84 -3.22
C VAL A 148 -8.29 11.59 -2.31
N LYS A 149 -9.49 11.55 -2.90
CA LYS A 149 -10.76 11.28 -2.19
C LYS A 149 -11.05 9.79 -2.03
#